data_AF-A0A661N6A4-F1
#
_entry.id   AF-A0A661N6A4-F1
#
_cell.length_a   1.000
_cell.length_b   1.000
_cell.length_c   1.000
_cell.angle_alpha   90.00
_cell.angle_beta   90.00
_cell.angle_gamma   90.00
#
_symmetry.space_group_name_H-M   'P 1'
#
loop_
_entity.id
_entity.type
_entity.pdbx_description
1 polymer ?
#
loop_
_entity_poly.entity_id
_entity_poly.type
_entity_poly.pdbx_seq_one_letter_code
_entity_poly.pdbx_strand_id
1 'polypeptide(L)'
;MGAIERAARGVAHAFPGGHPLRVGDLSTPHGGAHSRHRTHRTGRDADLLFFLRDAGGLAAQGDGWLRFGRLGFATLRGRVFRFDEARNWHLVRTLVMDDQARVKWLFCSNELKARLLRYAARYESSPEAVVRATWVLHQPTRGDSHDDHFHLRVGCGTDERSLGCTEQAPHWPWLSDTARKQDARASDAASDLHLVRWLFAEERVDERRDIAGRRFDAAAQPASIVGR
;
A
#
# COMPACT_ATOMS: atom_id res chain seq x y z
N MET A 1 10.42 14.92 1.07
CA MET A 1 11.37 14.14 0.24
C MET A 1 11.83 12.85 0.90
N GLY A 2 12.39 12.88 2.12
CA GLY A 2 12.97 11.67 2.75
C GLY A 2 12.04 10.44 2.85
N ALA A 3 10.73 10.63 3.07
CA ALA A 3 9.76 9.52 3.07
C ALA A 3 9.68 8.80 1.70
N ILE A 4 9.60 9.57 0.61
CA ILE A 4 9.49 9.03 -0.76
C ILE A 4 10.78 8.30 -1.12
N GLU A 5 11.94 8.85 -0.79
CA GLU A 5 13.23 8.22 -1.07
C GLU A 5 13.41 6.90 -0.33
N ARG A 6 13.07 6.85 0.97
CA ARG A 6 13.11 5.61 1.75
C ARG A 6 12.16 4.56 1.19
N ALA A 7 10.94 4.96 0.84
CA ALA A 7 9.94 4.04 0.29
C ALA A 7 10.34 3.52 -1.11
N ALA A 8 10.84 4.39 -1.99
CA ALA A 8 11.35 4.01 -3.31
C ALA A 8 12.54 3.04 -3.18
N ARG A 9 13.47 3.31 -2.26
CA ARG A 9 14.60 2.43 -1.97
C ARG A 9 14.15 1.07 -1.45
N GLY A 10 13.14 1.03 -0.58
CA GLY A 10 12.53 -0.20 -0.09
C GLY A 10 12.02 -1.08 -1.23
N VAL A 11 11.25 -0.49 -2.16
CA VAL A 11 10.75 -1.22 -3.34
C VAL A 11 11.90 -1.69 -4.24
N ALA A 12 12.87 -0.83 -4.55
CA ALA A 12 13.99 -1.20 -5.41
C ALA A 12 14.83 -2.35 -4.83
N HIS A 13 15.01 -2.38 -3.51
CA HIS A 13 15.70 -3.46 -2.81
C HIS A 13 14.90 -4.77 -2.83
N ALA A 14 13.58 -4.70 -2.57
CA ALA A 14 12.73 -5.88 -2.55
C ALA A 14 12.45 -6.46 -3.94
N PHE A 15 12.54 -5.65 -4.99
CA PHE A 15 12.24 -6.04 -6.37
C PHE A 15 13.35 -5.59 -7.34
N PRO A 16 14.54 -6.21 -7.27
CA PRO A 16 15.67 -5.85 -8.11
C PRO A 16 15.33 -5.99 -9.61
N GLY A 17 15.92 -5.12 -10.44
CA GLY A 17 15.68 -5.09 -11.88
C GLY A 17 14.33 -4.50 -12.29
N GLY A 18 13.52 -4.01 -11.35
CA GLY A 18 12.31 -3.24 -11.64
C GLY A 18 12.58 -1.78 -12.02
N HIS A 19 11.54 -1.11 -12.50
CA HIS A 19 11.59 0.33 -12.76
C HIS A 19 11.54 1.14 -11.44
N PRO A 20 12.19 2.32 -11.39
CA PRO A 20 12.12 3.19 -10.22
C PRO A 20 10.70 3.73 -10.00
N LEU A 21 10.41 4.12 -8.75
CA LEU A 21 9.18 4.84 -8.43
C LEU A 21 9.13 6.15 -9.23
N ARG A 22 8.04 6.36 -9.96
CA ARG A 22 7.79 7.63 -10.65
C ARG A 22 7.04 8.57 -9.71
N VAL A 23 7.61 9.76 -9.52
CA VAL A 23 7.00 10.84 -8.74
C VAL A 23 6.38 11.83 -9.72
N GLY A 24 5.10 12.13 -9.51
CA GLY A 24 4.33 13.11 -10.25
C GLY A 24 4.43 14.49 -9.61
N ASP A 25 3.29 15.15 -9.44
CA ASP A 25 3.28 16.51 -8.91
C ASP A 25 3.62 16.55 -7.42
N LEU A 26 4.40 17.57 -7.06
CA LEU A 26 4.72 17.99 -5.70
C LEU A 26 4.17 19.40 -5.49
N SER A 27 4.31 19.90 -4.26
CA SER A 27 4.11 21.34 -4.05
C SER A 27 5.13 22.16 -4.83
N THR A 28 4.76 23.39 -5.19
CA THR A 28 5.69 24.37 -5.76
C THR A 28 6.81 24.69 -4.73
N PRO A 29 7.97 25.22 -5.17
CA PRO A 29 9.10 25.48 -4.27
C PRO A 29 8.77 26.35 -3.04
N HIS A 30 7.78 27.23 -3.15
CA HIS A 30 7.34 28.11 -2.06
C HIS A 30 5.91 27.81 -1.58
N GLY A 31 5.33 26.69 -2.04
CA GLY A 31 3.94 26.36 -1.78
C GLY A 31 2.95 27.37 -2.38
N GLY A 32 1.79 27.48 -1.75
CA GLY A 32 0.71 28.37 -2.17
C GLY A 32 -0.26 27.73 -3.17
N ALA A 33 -1.30 28.48 -3.50
CA ALA A 33 -2.33 28.02 -4.43
C ALA A 33 -1.80 28.02 -5.88
N HIS A 34 -2.18 27.01 -6.64
CA HIS A 34 -1.96 26.96 -8.08
C HIS A 34 -3.16 26.32 -8.78
N SER A 35 -3.28 26.50 -10.10
CA SER A 35 -4.45 26.11 -10.88
C SER A 35 -4.60 24.60 -11.06
N ARG A 36 -3.49 23.84 -10.98
CA ARG A 36 -3.48 22.39 -11.21
C ARG A 36 -4.16 21.60 -10.09
N HIS A 37 -3.85 21.93 -8.83
CA HIS A 37 -4.32 21.18 -7.66
C HIS A 37 -4.93 22.11 -6.62
N ARG A 38 -6.04 21.67 -6.02
CA ARG A 38 -6.59 22.35 -4.84
C ARG A 38 -5.74 22.08 -3.59
N THR A 39 -4.98 21.00 -3.61
CA THR A 39 -4.00 20.51 -2.63
C THR A 39 -2.57 20.87 -3.10
N HIS A 40 -1.49 20.29 -2.56
CA HIS A 40 -0.09 20.57 -2.94
C HIS A 40 0.37 22.01 -2.65
N ARG A 41 -0.13 22.59 -1.56
CA ARG A 41 0.16 23.99 -1.23
C ARG A 41 1.22 24.20 -0.15
N THR A 42 1.62 23.14 0.55
CA THR A 42 2.37 23.27 1.82
C THR A 42 3.55 22.30 1.93
N GLY A 43 3.98 21.69 0.82
CA GLY A 43 5.09 20.72 0.81
C GLY A 43 4.74 19.34 1.37
N ARG A 44 3.44 19.05 1.58
CA ARG A 44 2.96 17.84 2.27
C ARG A 44 2.18 16.87 1.41
N ASP A 45 2.01 17.19 0.13
CA ASP A 45 1.33 16.35 -0.83
C ASP A 45 2.28 15.96 -1.95
N ALA A 46 2.17 14.71 -2.41
CA ALA A 46 2.95 14.17 -3.51
C ALA A 46 2.17 13.09 -4.27
N ASP A 47 2.24 13.13 -5.59
CA ASP A 47 1.65 12.08 -6.41
C ASP A 47 2.70 11.02 -6.73
N LEU A 48 2.37 9.76 -6.43
CA LEU A 48 3.23 8.61 -6.66
C LEU A 48 2.54 7.69 -7.66
N LEU A 49 3.14 7.56 -8.84
CA LEU A 49 2.54 6.78 -9.91
C LEU A 49 2.68 5.29 -9.60
N PHE A 50 1.67 4.52 -9.99
CA PHE A 50 1.64 3.09 -9.70
C PHE A 50 2.76 2.33 -10.39
N PHE A 51 3.25 1.29 -9.73
CA PHE A 51 4.04 0.25 -10.37
C PHE A 51 3.16 -0.61 -11.27
N LEU A 52 3.74 -1.04 -12.38
CA LEU A 52 2.98 -1.67 -13.46
C LEU A 52 3.63 -2.97 -13.89
N ARG A 53 2.79 -3.83 -14.47
CA ARG A 53 3.23 -4.96 -15.29
C ARG A 53 2.69 -4.83 -16.70
N ASP A 54 3.41 -5.39 -17.66
CA ASP A 54 2.88 -5.57 -19.01
C ASP A 54 1.93 -6.77 -19.10
N ALA A 55 1.44 -7.05 -20.32
CA ALA A 55 0.58 -8.20 -20.58
C ALA A 55 1.26 -9.56 -20.29
N GLY A 56 2.60 -9.63 -20.37
CA GLY A 56 3.39 -10.81 -20.03
C GLY A 56 3.64 -10.97 -18.53
N GLY A 57 3.26 -9.99 -17.71
CA GLY A 57 3.46 -9.99 -16.26
C GLY A 57 4.84 -9.50 -15.81
N LEU A 58 5.67 -9.02 -16.74
CA LEU A 58 6.97 -8.42 -16.43
C LEU A 58 6.78 -7.00 -15.90
N ALA A 59 7.74 -6.54 -15.09
CA ALA A 59 7.74 -5.15 -14.62
C ALA A 59 7.77 -4.22 -15.84
N ALA A 60 6.92 -3.20 -15.82
CA ALA A 60 6.78 -2.27 -16.93
C ALA A 60 6.77 -0.83 -16.43
N GLN A 61 7.08 0.08 -17.34
CA GLN A 61 6.90 1.50 -17.17
C GLN A 61 5.92 2.00 -18.24
N GLY A 62 4.86 2.65 -17.79
CA GLY A 62 3.89 3.32 -18.64
C GLY A 62 4.31 4.77 -18.89
N ASP A 63 3.83 5.33 -19.99
CA ASP A 63 3.92 6.76 -20.25
C ASP A 63 2.76 7.49 -19.56
N GLY A 64 3.02 8.70 -19.03
CA GLY A 64 1.97 9.53 -18.43
C GLY A 64 1.34 8.92 -17.17
N TRP A 65 0.03 9.16 -17.01
CA TRP A 65 -0.82 8.74 -15.90
C TRP A 65 -1.82 7.71 -16.42
N LEU A 66 -1.74 6.47 -15.91
CA LEU A 66 -2.55 5.35 -16.40
C LEU A 66 -3.70 5.09 -15.45
N ARG A 67 -4.93 5.34 -15.92
CA ARG A 67 -6.16 5.05 -15.16
C ARG A 67 -6.46 3.56 -15.17
N PHE A 68 -6.54 2.96 -13.99
CA PHE A 68 -6.84 1.55 -13.80
C PHE A 68 -8.31 1.35 -13.49
N GLY A 69 -8.97 0.50 -14.30
CA GLY A 69 -10.32 0.07 -14.00
C GLY A 69 -10.36 -0.89 -12.81
N ARG A 70 -11.58 -1.25 -12.38
CA ARG A 70 -11.85 -2.17 -11.25
C ARG A 70 -11.09 -3.50 -11.30
N LEU A 71 -10.82 -3.99 -12.51
CA LEU A 71 -10.10 -5.24 -12.73
C LEU A 71 -8.56 -5.10 -12.65
N GLY A 72 -8.03 -3.91 -12.39
CA GLY A 72 -6.60 -3.65 -12.30
C GLY A 72 -5.90 -3.60 -13.65
N PHE A 73 -6.64 -3.25 -14.71
CA PHE A 73 -6.10 -3.08 -16.06
C PHE A 73 -6.21 -1.64 -16.52
N ALA A 74 -5.23 -1.20 -17.29
CA ALA A 74 -5.21 0.06 -18.02
C ALA A 74 -4.77 -0.20 -19.46
N THR A 75 -5.26 0.60 -20.40
CA THR A 75 -4.86 0.52 -21.81
C THR A 75 -4.39 1.87 -22.29
N LEU A 76 -3.22 1.92 -22.92
CA LEU A 76 -2.67 3.13 -23.53
C LEU A 76 -2.03 2.79 -24.87
N ARG A 77 -2.47 3.46 -25.93
CA ARG A 77 -1.94 3.27 -27.31
C ARG A 77 -1.90 1.79 -27.73
N GLY A 78 -2.97 1.05 -27.44
CA GLY A 78 -3.09 -0.37 -27.77
C GLY A 78 -2.28 -1.34 -26.87
N ARG A 79 -1.49 -0.84 -25.92
CA ARG A 79 -0.77 -1.66 -24.94
C ARG A 79 -1.60 -1.82 -23.67
N VAL A 80 -1.66 -3.05 -23.17
CA VAL A 80 -2.33 -3.39 -21.91
C VAL A 80 -1.31 -3.40 -20.77
N PHE A 81 -1.67 -2.72 -19.69
CA PHE A 81 -0.92 -2.69 -18.44
C PHE A 81 -1.77 -3.26 -17.32
N ARG A 82 -1.08 -3.88 -16.36
CA ARG A 82 -1.66 -4.40 -15.13
C ARG A 82 -1.10 -3.65 -13.94
N PHE A 83 -1.95 -3.38 -12.96
CA PHE A 83 -1.52 -2.86 -11.67
C PHE A 83 -0.62 -3.89 -10.98
N ASP A 84 0.60 -3.52 -10.57
CA ASP A 84 1.51 -4.46 -9.92
C ASP A 84 1.22 -4.50 -8.41
N GLU A 85 0.33 -5.39 -7.97
CA GLU A 85 -0.07 -5.44 -6.55
C GLU A 85 1.13 -5.62 -5.62
N ALA A 86 2.13 -6.41 -6.01
CA ALA A 86 3.28 -6.71 -5.16
C ALA A 86 4.14 -5.46 -4.88
N ARG A 87 4.52 -4.73 -5.93
CA ARG A 87 5.34 -3.51 -5.78
C ARG A 87 4.55 -2.36 -5.18
N ASN A 88 3.30 -2.19 -5.59
CA ASN A 88 2.44 -1.16 -5.01
C ASN A 88 2.14 -1.44 -3.53
N TRP A 89 1.88 -2.69 -3.15
CA TRP A 89 1.74 -3.06 -1.74
C TRP A 89 3.03 -2.78 -0.96
N HIS A 90 4.20 -3.14 -1.51
CA HIS A 90 5.47 -2.88 -0.85
C HIS A 90 5.73 -1.39 -0.64
N LEU A 91 5.33 -0.54 -1.59
CA LEU A 91 5.34 0.91 -1.42
C LEU A 91 4.43 1.34 -0.26
N VAL A 92 3.17 0.92 -0.28
CA VAL A 92 2.18 1.25 0.75
C VAL A 92 2.67 0.83 2.13
N ARG A 93 3.06 -0.45 2.30
CA ARG A 93 3.50 -0.98 3.60
C ARG A 93 4.75 -0.27 4.11
N THR A 94 5.62 0.19 3.24
CA THR A 94 6.82 0.93 3.64
C THR A 94 6.46 2.33 4.11
N LEU A 95 5.56 3.02 3.40
CA LEU A 95 5.08 4.35 3.78
C LEU A 95 4.31 4.36 5.11
N VAL A 96 3.36 3.44 5.30
CA VAL A 96 2.52 3.44 6.51
C VAL A 96 3.23 2.96 7.79
N MET A 97 4.36 2.26 7.62
CA MET A 97 5.22 1.80 8.71
C MET A 97 6.40 2.76 8.99
N ASP A 98 6.54 3.82 8.20
CA ASP A 98 7.52 4.87 8.44
C ASP A 98 6.90 5.97 9.31
N ASP A 99 7.08 5.86 10.63
CA ASP A 99 6.55 6.85 11.58
C ASP A 99 7.17 8.24 11.38
N GLN A 100 8.36 8.34 10.77
CA GLN A 100 8.97 9.63 10.40
C GLN A 100 8.29 10.25 9.18
N ALA A 101 7.71 9.43 8.29
CA ALA A 101 6.92 9.93 7.16
C ALA A 101 5.59 10.52 7.62
N ARG A 102 5.07 10.11 8.78
CA ARG A 102 3.82 10.61 9.37
C ARG A 102 2.66 10.61 8.37
N VAL A 103 2.51 9.52 7.62
CA VAL A 103 1.51 9.42 6.56
C VAL A 103 0.11 9.58 7.13
N LYS A 104 -0.64 10.53 6.58
CA LYS A 104 -2.02 10.84 6.94
C LYS A 104 -2.98 10.13 6.01
N TRP A 105 -2.74 10.28 4.72
CA TRP A 105 -3.56 9.67 3.70
C TRP A 105 -2.68 9.17 2.57
N LEU A 106 -3.13 8.08 1.97
CA LEU A 106 -2.64 7.65 0.68
C LEU A 106 -3.88 7.43 -0.20
N PHE A 107 -4.24 8.46 -0.96
CA PHE A 107 -5.48 8.41 -1.70
C PHE A 107 -5.35 7.55 -2.96
N CYS A 108 -6.32 6.69 -3.18
CA CYS A 108 -6.48 5.87 -4.38
C CYS A 108 -7.96 5.47 -4.52
N SER A 109 -8.33 4.96 -5.69
CA SER A 109 -9.69 4.46 -5.88
C SER A 109 -10.03 3.31 -4.93
N ASN A 110 -11.30 3.20 -4.56
CA ASN A 110 -11.79 2.15 -3.66
C ASN A 110 -11.52 0.75 -4.25
N GLU A 111 -11.58 0.62 -5.57
CA GLU A 111 -11.28 -0.62 -6.27
C GLU A 111 -9.82 -1.03 -6.10
N LEU A 112 -8.88 -0.08 -6.25
CA LEU A 112 -7.46 -0.34 -6.07
C LEU A 112 -7.11 -0.58 -4.61
N LYS A 113 -7.73 0.16 -3.67
CA LYS A 113 -7.66 -0.15 -2.23
C LYS A 113 -8.06 -1.59 -1.94
N ALA A 114 -9.20 -2.04 -2.46
CA ALA A 114 -9.68 -3.40 -2.25
C ALA A 114 -8.72 -4.46 -2.83
N ARG A 115 -8.10 -4.19 -3.99
CA ARG A 115 -7.08 -5.08 -4.56
C ARG A 115 -5.84 -5.17 -3.68
N LEU A 116 -5.33 -4.04 -3.21
CA LEU A 116 -4.16 -3.98 -2.33
C LEU A 116 -4.41 -4.72 -1.01
N LEU A 117 -5.56 -4.49 -0.37
CA LEU A 117 -5.89 -5.17 0.88
C LEU A 117 -6.10 -6.68 0.69
N ARG A 118 -6.64 -7.10 -0.46
CA ARG A 118 -6.73 -8.53 -0.81
C ARG A 118 -5.35 -9.16 -1.01
N TYR A 119 -4.44 -8.45 -1.68
CA TYR A 119 -3.06 -8.88 -1.82
C TYR A 119 -2.38 -8.98 -0.44
N ALA A 120 -2.56 -7.95 0.39
CA ALA A 120 -2.01 -7.88 1.74
C ALA A 120 -2.49 -9.03 2.63
N ALA A 121 -3.79 -9.33 2.61
CA ALA A 121 -4.36 -10.45 3.36
C ALA A 121 -3.63 -11.79 3.06
N ARG A 122 -3.20 -11.99 1.81
CA ARG A 122 -2.54 -13.23 1.39
C ARG A 122 -1.03 -13.25 1.60
N TYR A 123 -0.37 -12.10 1.53
CA TYR A 123 1.10 -12.04 1.39
C TYR A 123 1.80 -11.16 2.44
N GLU A 124 1.07 -10.31 3.17
CA GLU A 124 1.67 -9.51 4.23
C GLU A 124 1.75 -10.29 5.53
N SER A 125 2.93 -10.30 6.15
CA SER A 125 3.17 -10.99 7.41
C SER A 125 3.02 -10.10 8.64
N SER A 126 2.93 -8.78 8.44
CA SER A 126 2.69 -7.78 9.49
C SER A 126 1.21 -7.38 9.57
N PRO A 127 0.45 -7.88 10.57
CA PRO A 127 -0.93 -7.43 10.83
C PRO A 127 -1.03 -5.91 11.01
N GLU A 128 -0.02 -5.30 11.61
CA GLU A 128 0.04 -3.86 11.82
C GLU A 128 0.08 -3.10 10.49
N ALA A 129 0.89 -3.54 9.52
CA ALA A 129 0.92 -2.92 8.20
C ALA A 129 -0.45 -2.99 7.51
N VAL A 130 -1.16 -4.12 7.63
CA VAL A 130 -2.50 -4.30 7.07
C VAL A 130 -3.52 -3.36 7.73
N VAL A 131 -3.53 -3.27 9.06
CA VAL A 131 -4.43 -2.36 9.81
C VAL A 131 -4.15 -0.90 9.43
N ARG A 132 -2.89 -0.47 9.51
CA ARG A 132 -2.51 0.91 9.17
C ARG A 132 -2.87 1.25 7.72
N ALA A 133 -2.59 0.35 6.77
CA ALA A 133 -2.96 0.54 5.37
C ALA A 133 -4.48 0.60 5.16
N THR A 134 -5.25 -0.22 5.89
CA THR A 134 -6.73 -0.20 5.82
C THR A 134 -7.30 1.17 6.18
N TRP A 135 -6.68 1.85 7.14
CA TRP A 135 -7.11 3.17 7.61
C TRP A 135 -6.57 4.30 6.72
N VAL A 136 -5.31 4.20 6.26
CA VAL A 136 -4.63 5.24 5.48
C VAL A 136 -5.02 5.25 4.00
N LEU A 137 -5.23 4.09 3.37
CA LEU A 137 -5.71 4.02 1.99
C LEU A 137 -7.15 4.52 1.94
N HIS A 138 -7.43 5.53 1.12
CA HIS A 138 -8.76 6.15 1.11
C HIS A 138 -9.11 6.71 -0.26
N GLN A 139 -10.36 6.57 -0.69
CA GLN A 139 -10.84 7.36 -1.82
C GLN A 139 -11.39 8.69 -1.30
N PRO A 140 -10.97 9.84 -1.82
CA PRO A 140 -11.53 11.12 -1.39
C PRO A 140 -13.04 11.16 -1.58
N THR A 141 -13.77 11.70 -0.59
CA THR A 141 -15.23 11.88 -0.69
C THR A 141 -15.63 12.88 -1.77
N ARG A 142 -14.73 13.81 -2.10
CA ARG A 142 -14.92 14.83 -3.13
C ARG A 142 -13.63 14.94 -3.96
N GLY A 143 -13.75 14.97 -5.28
CA GLY A 143 -12.62 15.03 -6.21
C GLY A 143 -12.53 13.80 -7.12
N ASP A 144 -11.43 13.68 -7.85
CA ASP A 144 -11.12 12.49 -8.66
C ASP A 144 -10.93 11.26 -7.75
N SER A 145 -11.22 10.06 -8.27
CA SER A 145 -11.11 8.81 -7.54
C SER A 145 -9.67 8.38 -7.25
N HIS A 146 -8.68 8.97 -7.92
CA HIS A 146 -7.27 8.57 -7.86
C HIS A 146 -7.08 7.13 -8.35
N ASP A 147 -7.61 6.86 -9.55
CA ASP A 147 -7.46 5.56 -10.21
C ASP A 147 -6.20 5.45 -11.07
N ASP A 148 -5.34 6.49 -11.11
CA ASP A 148 -4.09 6.54 -11.87
C ASP A 148 -2.80 6.83 -11.05
N HIS A 149 -2.93 7.13 -9.77
CA HIS A 149 -1.80 7.33 -8.84
C HIS A 149 -2.21 7.18 -7.38
N PHE A 150 -1.20 7.11 -6.50
CA PHE A 150 -1.39 7.40 -5.09
C PHE A 150 -1.15 8.89 -4.82
N HIS A 151 -2.13 9.60 -4.29
CA HIS A 151 -1.89 10.92 -3.69
C HIS A 151 -1.48 10.72 -2.23
N LEU A 152 -0.19 10.89 -1.95
CA LEU A 152 0.36 10.86 -0.60
C LEU A 152 0.13 12.20 0.10
N ARG A 153 -0.40 12.15 1.33
CA ARG A 153 -0.39 13.28 2.27
C ARG A 153 0.33 12.92 3.56
N VAL A 154 1.26 13.77 3.98
CA VAL A 154 1.98 13.64 5.25
C VAL A 154 1.53 14.68 6.28
N GLY A 155 1.69 14.34 7.56
CA GLY A 155 1.40 15.21 8.69
C GLY A 155 2.48 16.26 8.94
N CYS A 156 2.25 17.11 9.95
CA CYS A 156 3.29 18.00 10.44
C CYS A 156 4.33 17.21 11.23
N GLY A 157 5.62 17.46 10.97
CA GLY A 157 6.71 17.03 11.86
C GLY A 157 6.72 17.83 13.17
N THR A 158 7.44 17.34 14.18
CA THR A 158 7.55 17.99 15.49
C THR A 158 8.07 19.42 15.38
N ASP A 159 9.17 19.61 14.64
CA ASP A 159 9.78 20.93 14.46
C ASP A 159 8.86 21.87 13.68
N GLU A 160 8.17 21.36 12.66
CA GLU A 160 7.23 22.14 11.85
C GLU A 160 6.02 22.63 12.65
N ARG A 161 5.55 21.84 13.63
CA ARG A 161 4.48 22.27 14.54
C ARG A 161 4.91 23.48 15.37
N SER A 162 6.17 23.53 15.82
CA SER A 162 6.70 24.69 16.56
C SER A 162 6.74 25.95 15.69
N LEU A 163 6.83 25.79 14.37
CA LEU A 163 6.80 26.86 13.37
C LEU A 163 5.37 27.20 12.89
N GLY A 164 4.34 26.70 13.58
CA GLY A 164 2.93 27.01 13.29
C GLY A 164 2.25 26.05 12.30
N CYS A 165 2.85 24.90 11.98
CA CYS A 165 2.16 23.89 11.18
C CYS A 165 0.97 23.31 11.94
N THR A 166 -0.22 23.57 11.42
CA THR A 166 -1.47 22.99 11.93
C THR A 166 -1.84 21.74 11.14
N GLU A 167 -2.07 20.63 11.84
CA GLU A 167 -2.48 19.38 11.23
C GLU A 167 -3.99 19.16 11.40
N GLN A 168 -4.69 18.82 10.32
CA GLN A 168 -6.09 18.44 10.37
C GLN A 168 -6.26 16.94 10.69
N ALA A 169 -7.45 16.56 11.16
CA ALA A 169 -7.86 15.16 11.29
C ALA A 169 -7.71 14.39 9.95
N PRO A 170 -7.53 13.06 9.97
CA PRO A 170 -7.61 12.14 11.12
C PRO A 170 -6.28 12.00 11.83
N HIS A 171 -6.29 11.81 13.13
CA HIS A 171 -5.07 11.65 13.92
C HIS A 171 -4.87 10.18 14.24
N TRP A 172 -3.91 9.57 13.55
CA TRP A 172 -3.68 8.14 13.71
C TRP A 172 -3.09 7.82 15.08
N PRO A 173 -3.57 6.75 15.75
CA PRO A 173 -3.15 6.41 17.11
C PRO A 173 -1.66 6.03 17.19
N TRP A 174 -1.08 5.52 16.10
CA TRP A 174 0.34 5.20 16.02
C TRP A 174 1.24 6.42 15.82
N LEU A 175 0.71 7.56 15.36
CA LEU A 175 1.45 8.81 15.19
C LEU A 175 1.39 9.69 16.44
N SER A 176 1.30 9.08 17.63
CA SER A 176 1.19 9.82 18.88
C SER A 176 2.47 10.61 19.16
N ASP A 177 2.40 11.92 18.93
CA ASP A 177 3.41 12.83 19.47
C ASP A 177 3.24 12.83 21.00
N THR A 178 4.32 12.91 21.75
CA THR A 178 4.28 13.11 23.22
C THR A 178 3.39 14.30 23.62
N ALA A 179 3.20 15.28 22.73
CA ALA A 179 2.27 16.39 22.87
C ALA A 179 0.77 15.99 22.87
N ARG A 180 0.38 14.85 22.29
CA ARG A 180 -1.02 14.39 22.23
C ARG A 180 -1.48 13.64 23.48
N LYS A 181 -0.55 13.25 24.36
CA LYS A 181 -0.86 12.52 25.61
C LYS A 181 -1.66 13.34 26.63
N GLN A 182 -1.89 14.62 26.39
CA GLN A 182 -2.70 15.48 27.26
C GLN A 182 -4.22 15.45 26.96
N ASP A 183 -4.64 14.93 25.81
CA ASP A 183 -6.07 14.76 25.47
C ASP A 183 -6.44 13.28 25.42
N ALA A 184 -6.66 12.71 26.61
CA ALA A 184 -7.01 11.30 26.78
C ALA A 184 -8.41 10.97 26.26
N ARG A 185 -8.48 10.04 25.29
CA ARG A 185 -9.37 8.85 25.22
C ARG A 185 -9.12 8.12 23.88
N ALA A 186 -8.10 7.28 23.82
CA ALA A 186 -7.85 6.39 22.69
C ALA A 186 -7.80 4.94 23.19
N SER A 187 -8.96 4.28 23.27
CA SER A 187 -9.07 2.85 23.62
C SER A 187 -9.57 1.95 22.49
N ASP A 188 -9.95 2.47 21.32
CA ASP A 188 -10.53 1.62 20.26
C ASP A 188 -9.49 0.94 19.34
N ALA A 189 -8.32 1.56 19.14
CA ALA A 189 -7.31 1.03 18.20
C ALA A 189 -6.65 -0.29 18.65
N ALA A 190 -6.71 -0.60 19.95
CA ALA A 190 -6.19 -1.85 20.49
C ALA A 190 -7.08 -3.06 20.14
N SER A 191 -8.38 -2.83 19.93
CA SER A 191 -9.36 -3.88 19.62
C SER A 191 -9.15 -4.45 18.21
N ASP A 192 -9.04 -3.57 17.22
CA ASP A 192 -8.91 -3.99 15.82
C ASP A 192 -7.59 -4.72 15.55
N LEU A 193 -6.49 -4.26 16.15
CA LEU A 193 -5.19 -4.93 15.99
C LEU A 193 -5.19 -6.33 16.60
N HIS A 194 -5.88 -6.52 17.73
CA HIS A 194 -6.03 -7.84 18.34
C HIS A 194 -6.85 -8.78 17.46
N LEU A 195 -7.96 -8.29 16.90
CA LEU A 195 -8.80 -9.05 15.97
C LEU A 195 -8.02 -9.47 14.72
N VAL A 196 -7.26 -8.56 14.13
CA VAL A 196 -6.44 -8.88 12.96
C VAL A 196 -5.34 -9.89 13.32
N ARG A 197 -4.65 -9.74 14.45
CA ARG A 197 -3.66 -10.74 14.91
C ARG A 197 -4.26 -12.13 15.07
N TRP A 198 -5.49 -12.23 15.59
CA TRP A 198 -6.21 -13.48 15.73
C TRP A 198 -6.54 -14.11 14.36
N LEU A 199 -7.09 -13.34 13.41
CA LEU A 199 -7.39 -13.83 12.05
C LEU A 199 -6.14 -14.38 11.34
N PHE A 200 -5.02 -13.66 11.40
CA PHE A 200 -3.76 -14.12 10.80
C PHE A 200 -3.11 -15.30 11.55
N ALA A 201 -3.48 -15.53 12.81
CA ALA A 201 -3.04 -16.72 13.55
C ALA A 201 -3.84 -17.96 13.14
N GLU A 202 -5.14 -17.84 12.86
CA GLU A 202 -5.98 -18.96 12.40
C GLU A 202 -5.63 -19.42 10.98
N GLU A 203 -5.38 -18.49 10.05
CA GLU A 203 -5.04 -18.84 8.66
C GLU A 203 -3.72 -19.65 8.57
N ARG A 204 -2.75 -19.36 9.45
CA ARG A 204 -1.50 -20.15 9.58
C ARG A 204 -1.71 -21.52 10.21
N VAL A 205 -2.76 -21.72 11.01
CA VAL A 205 -3.10 -23.03 11.57
C VAL A 205 -3.72 -23.92 10.49
N ASP A 206 -4.56 -23.35 9.62
CA ASP A 206 -5.15 -24.07 8.50
C ASP A 206 -4.12 -24.42 7.40
N GLU A 207 -3.18 -23.52 7.07
CA GLU A 207 -2.07 -23.85 6.15
C GLU A 207 -1.19 -25.00 6.67
N ARG A 208 -0.97 -25.09 8.00
CA ARG A 208 -0.23 -26.19 8.61
C ARG A 208 -0.98 -27.52 8.57
N ARG A 209 -2.32 -27.49 8.61
CA ARG A 209 -3.16 -28.69 8.48
C ARG A 209 -3.15 -29.23 7.05
N ASP A 210 -3.17 -28.36 6.05
CA ASP A 210 -3.14 -28.76 4.64
C ASP A 210 -1.79 -29.37 4.22
N ILE A 211 -0.67 -28.92 4.80
CA ILE A 211 0.66 -29.51 4.55
C ILE A 211 0.80 -30.88 5.22
N ALA A 212 0.20 -31.08 6.41
CA ALA A 212 0.24 -32.37 7.11
C ALA A 212 -0.62 -33.46 6.45
N GLY A 213 -1.63 -33.08 5.65
CA GLY A 213 -2.56 -34.00 4.97
C GLY A 213 -2.05 -34.62 3.67
N ARG A 214 -0.93 -34.16 3.10
CA ARG A 214 -0.36 -34.70 1.86
C ARG A 214 0.85 -35.60 2.13
N ARG A 215 0.63 -36.76 2.76
CA ARG A 215 1.56 -37.90 2.61
C ARG A 215 1.16 -38.68 1.36
N PHE A 216 2.09 -38.72 0.40
CA PHE A 216 2.00 -39.49 -0.84
C PHE A 216 2.03 -40.99 -0.55
N ASP A 217 0.95 -41.70 -0.85
CA ASP A 217 0.99 -43.15 -1.08
C ASP A 217 1.42 -43.39 -2.52
N ALA A 218 2.71 -43.62 -2.73
CA ALA A 218 3.27 -44.14 -3.96
C ALA A 218 3.80 -45.55 -3.70
N ALA A 219 2.95 -46.56 -3.88
CA ALA A 219 3.38 -47.95 -4.02
C ALA A 219 2.66 -48.56 -5.22
N ALA A 220 3.34 -48.53 -6.37
CA ALA A 220 2.95 -49.25 -7.57
C ALA A 220 3.15 -50.77 -7.35
N GLN A 221 2.12 -51.56 -7.61
CA GLN A 221 2.22 -53.02 -7.69
C GLN A 221 2.46 -53.45 -9.16
N PRO A 222 3.38 -54.38 -9.44
CA PRO A 222 3.48 -55.00 -10.75
C PRO A 222 2.50 -56.17 -10.88
N ALA A 223 1.71 -56.18 -11.95
CA ALA A 223 0.86 -57.30 -12.31
C ALA A 223 1.68 -58.39 -13.03
N SER A 224 1.78 -59.57 -12.42
CA SER A 224 2.28 -60.79 -13.07
C SER A 224 1.12 -61.57 -13.65
N ILE A 225 1.10 -61.73 -14.98
CA ILE A 225 0.21 -62.62 -15.73
C ILE A 225 0.91 -63.98 -15.85
N VAL A 226 0.26 -65.06 -15.41
CA VAL A 226 0.62 -66.44 -15.76
C VAL A 226 -0.57 -67.09 -16.45
N GLY A 227 -0.33 -67.52 -17.70
CA GLY A 227 -1.27 -68.27 -18.54
C GLY A 227 -1.35 -69.75 -18.17
N ARG A 228 -2.37 -70.40 -18.74
CA ARG A 228 -2.49 -71.85 -18.89
C ARG A 228 -1.80 -72.31 -20.17
#